data_AF-A0A957SFC4-F1
#
_entry.id   AF-A0A957SFC4-F1
#
_cell.length_a   1.000
_cell.length_b   1.000
_cell.length_c   1.000
_cell.angle_alpha   90.00
_cell.angle_beta   90.00
_cell.angle_gamma   90.00
#
_symmetry.space_group_name_H-M   'P 1'
#
loop_
_entity.id
_entity.type
_entity.pdbx_description
1 polymer ?
#
loop_
_entity_poly.entity_id
_entity_poly.type
_entity_poly.pdbx_seq_one_letter_code
_entity_poly.pdbx_strand_id
1 'polypeptide(L)'
;MKPRFRSPHTLVLLAYTLFTGVMTWPLARNLTSAIPGDSFDGWQNYWNLWWMKTALVNELHSPLTTDLLYAPTGVSLYFHTLNPFNGLSTLPIQLASNLIVTYNSVVFMSWVLSGYGMFLLARWLLREKAAPAHSPRPTPQGTWIEIAPSFLAGLIYTFAPFHMAHLLGHMQVMSLQWLPFYVLALLRALDRRRNGLSWLREAMLAGLFLALVGLCDWYFVLYLFFFTGLFVLWHWGADLLRASRRTPLARLPAVTMRTLSRWALPPLMAGLLFLLLLSPMLIPMIREALQFDFMVRPPTDLYTLSASLADFVIPNRLHTLWRPGSFTWPGNQIAPLSERT
;
A
#
# COMPACT_ATOMS: atom_id res chain seq x y z
N MET A 1 -1.27 40.61 -15.76
CA MET A 1 -1.83 39.24 -15.72
C MET A 1 -1.09 38.44 -14.65
N LYS A 2 -1.74 38.09 -13.53
CA LYS A 2 -1.11 37.20 -12.53
C LYS A 2 -0.96 35.82 -13.17
N PRO A 3 0.23 35.20 -13.16
CA PRO A 3 0.40 33.86 -13.70
C PRO A 3 -0.53 32.93 -12.91
N ARG A 4 -1.47 32.30 -13.62
CA ARG A 4 -2.21 31.14 -13.10
C ARG A 4 -1.15 30.07 -12.84
N PHE A 5 -0.67 29.98 -11.60
CA PHE A 5 0.14 28.85 -11.16
C PHE A 5 -0.61 27.58 -11.59
N ARG A 6 0.01 26.79 -12.48
CA ARG A 6 -0.43 25.43 -12.81
C ARG A 6 -0.73 24.72 -11.48
N SER A 7 -1.80 23.92 -11.45
CA SER A 7 -2.31 23.33 -10.22
C SER A 7 -1.17 22.80 -9.32
N PRO A 8 -1.18 23.05 -8.00
CA PRO A 8 -0.09 22.63 -7.11
C PRO A 8 0.19 21.12 -7.20
N HIS A 9 -0.79 20.34 -7.63
CA HIS A 9 -0.71 18.91 -7.88
C HIS A 9 0.32 18.54 -8.97
N THR A 10 0.37 19.29 -10.07
CA THR A 10 1.32 19.03 -11.17
C THR A 10 2.76 19.23 -10.69
N LEU A 11 3.01 20.30 -9.95
CA LEU A 11 4.34 20.57 -9.40
C LEU A 11 4.77 19.49 -8.39
N VAL A 12 3.85 19.07 -7.51
CA VAL A 12 4.09 18.00 -6.54
C VAL A 12 4.41 16.67 -7.22
N LEU A 13 3.64 16.30 -8.27
CA LEU A 13 3.92 15.08 -9.04
C LEU A 13 5.28 15.14 -9.72
N LEU A 14 5.61 16.24 -10.40
CA LEU A 14 6.92 16.43 -11.04
C LEU A 14 8.06 16.36 -10.02
N ALA A 15 7.88 16.96 -8.84
CA ALA A 15 8.85 16.90 -7.77
C ALA A 15 9.04 15.44 -7.29
N TYR A 16 7.96 14.69 -7.02
CA TYR A 16 8.10 13.28 -6.66
C TYR A 16 8.77 12.47 -7.76
N THR A 17 8.44 12.68 -9.04
CA THR A 17 9.13 12.02 -10.16
C THR A 17 10.63 12.31 -10.17
N LEU A 18 11.02 13.57 -9.96
CA LEU A 18 12.42 13.98 -9.89
C LEU A 18 13.13 13.31 -8.71
N PHE A 19 12.54 13.37 -7.51
CA PHE A 19 13.11 12.73 -6.33
C PHE A 19 13.20 11.21 -6.50
N THR A 20 12.22 10.56 -7.13
CA THR A 20 12.29 9.13 -7.44
C THR A 20 13.48 8.83 -8.33
N GLY A 21 13.69 9.61 -9.39
CA GLY A 21 14.84 9.44 -10.28
C GLY A 21 16.20 9.60 -9.56
N VAL A 22 16.30 10.55 -8.63
CA VAL A 22 17.52 10.78 -7.82
C VAL A 22 17.73 9.66 -6.80
N MET A 23 16.69 9.32 -6.04
CA MET A 23 16.78 8.35 -4.94
C MET A 23 16.96 6.92 -5.43
N THR A 24 16.46 6.60 -6.63
CA THR A 24 16.64 5.29 -7.26
C THR A 24 17.87 5.22 -8.17
N TRP A 25 18.72 6.25 -8.18
CA TRP A 25 19.93 6.26 -9.02
C TRP A 25 20.80 5.01 -8.76
N PRO A 26 21.32 4.33 -9.80
CA PRO A 26 21.39 4.73 -11.21
C PRO A 26 20.22 4.22 -12.09
N LEU A 27 19.07 3.87 -11.52
CA LEU A 27 17.93 3.33 -12.26
C LEU A 27 17.49 4.24 -13.42
N ALA A 28 17.39 5.55 -13.16
CA ALA A 28 17.01 6.53 -14.18
C ALA A 28 17.96 6.55 -15.40
N ARG A 29 19.22 6.14 -15.24
CA ARG A 29 20.20 6.00 -16.33
C ARG A 29 20.07 4.66 -17.07
N ASN A 30 19.59 3.63 -16.39
CA ASN A 30 19.52 2.25 -16.89
C ASN A 30 18.09 1.78 -17.16
N LEU A 31 17.16 2.71 -17.43
CA LEU A 31 15.73 2.43 -17.58
C LEU A 31 15.40 1.36 -18.63
N THR A 32 16.25 1.17 -19.63
CA THR A 32 16.05 0.22 -20.73
C THR A 32 16.98 -0.97 -20.67
N SER A 33 17.98 -0.96 -19.77
CA SER A 33 19.09 -1.93 -19.76
C SER A 33 19.15 -2.78 -18.50
N ALA A 34 18.59 -2.33 -17.38
CA ALA A 34 18.59 -3.07 -16.13
C ALA A 34 17.33 -2.81 -15.30
N ILE A 35 16.97 -3.78 -14.46
CA ILE A 35 16.00 -3.62 -13.38
C ILE A 35 16.76 -3.40 -12.07
N PRO A 36 16.20 -2.66 -11.10
CA PRO A 36 16.78 -2.59 -9.77
C PRO A 36 16.58 -3.92 -9.06
N GLY A 37 17.60 -4.42 -8.36
CA GLY A 37 17.48 -5.66 -7.60
C GLY A 37 18.79 -6.32 -7.24
N ASP A 38 18.70 -7.40 -6.46
CA ASP A 38 19.81 -8.25 -6.04
C ASP A 38 19.97 -9.52 -6.89
N SER A 39 19.23 -9.64 -8.01
CA SER A 39 19.19 -10.78 -8.92
C SER A 39 18.51 -12.06 -8.40
N PHE A 40 17.75 -11.99 -7.31
CA PHE A 40 16.89 -13.09 -6.85
C PHE A 40 15.44 -12.82 -7.24
N ASP A 41 14.62 -12.32 -6.31
CA ASP A 41 13.18 -12.08 -6.46
C ASP A 41 12.84 -11.12 -7.62
N GLY A 42 13.79 -10.26 -8.01
CA GLY A 42 13.65 -9.39 -9.16
C GLY A 42 13.33 -10.14 -10.46
N TRP A 43 13.96 -11.29 -10.70
CA TRP A 43 13.70 -12.09 -11.90
C TRP A 43 12.36 -12.82 -11.86
N GLN A 44 11.93 -13.27 -10.69
CA GLN A 44 10.59 -13.83 -10.52
C GLN A 44 9.51 -12.77 -10.82
N ASN A 45 9.68 -11.55 -10.31
CA ASN A 45 8.74 -10.46 -10.60
C ASN A 45 8.82 -9.96 -12.04
N TYR A 46 9.99 -10.05 -12.68
CA TYR A 46 10.13 -9.84 -14.11
C TYR A 46 9.34 -10.90 -14.90
N TRP A 47 9.46 -12.18 -14.53
CA TRP A 47 8.64 -13.26 -15.10
C TRP A 47 7.14 -13.04 -14.86
N ASN A 48 6.73 -12.56 -13.69
CA ASN A 48 5.31 -12.25 -13.40
C ASN A 48 4.71 -11.27 -14.41
N LEU A 49 5.43 -10.18 -14.72
CA LEU A 49 4.97 -9.20 -15.71
C LEU A 49 4.86 -9.85 -17.09
N TRP A 50 5.87 -10.63 -17.50
CA TRP A 50 5.84 -11.37 -18.76
C TRP A 50 4.64 -12.32 -18.82
N TRP A 51 4.44 -13.12 -17.78
CA TRP A 51 3.39 -14.12 -17.70
C TRP A 51 2.00 -13.49 -17.78
N MET A 52 1.79 -12.37 -17.09
CA MET A 52 0.54 -11.61 -17.17
C MET A 52 0.19 -11.20 -18.61
N LYS A 53 1.17 -10.73 -19.40
CA LYS A 53 0.96 -10.45 -20.83
C LYS A 53 0.73 -11.74 -21.62
N THR A 54 1.58 -12.75 -21.43
CA THR A 54 1.50 -14.00 -22.20
C THR A 54 0.15 -14.67 -22.01
N ALA A 55 -0.27 -14.88 -20.78
CA ALA A 55 -1.54 -15.51 -20.46
C ALA A 55 -2.74 -14.71 -21.00
N LEU A 56 -2.77 -13.40 -20.80
CA LEU A 56 -3.93 -12.57 -21.16
C LEU A 56 -4.01 -12.20 -22.63
N VAL A 57 -2.87 -12.07 -23.32
CA VAL A 57 -2.81 -11.55 -24.69
C VAL A 57 -2.47 -12.63 -25.70
N ASN A 58 -1.48 -13.48 -25.40
CA ASN A 58 -0.99 -14.47 -26.36
C ASN A 58 -1.81 -15.77 -26.25
N GLU A 59 -2.11 -16.21 -25.03
CA GLU A 59 -2.75 -17.51 -24.77
C GLU A 59 -4.25 -17.38 -24.45
N LEU A 60 -4.74 -16.17 -24.15
CA LEU A 60 -6.15 -15.85 -23.88
C LEU A 60 -6.77 -16.72 -22.77
N HIS A 61 -6.00 -17.00 -21.72
CA HIS A 61 -6.43 -17.79 -20.56
C HIS A 61 -6.16 -17.07 -19.24
N SER A 62 -6.55 -17.68 -18.12
CA SER A 62 -6.37 -17.09 -16.80
C SER A 62 -4.87 -17.00 -16.44
N PRO A 63 -4.36 -15.83 -16.02
CA PRO A 63 -2.96 -15.71 -15.58
C PRO A 63 -2.73 -16.32 -14.20
N LEU A 64 -3.77 -16.80 -13.51
CA LEU A 64 -3.69 -17.36 -12.16
C LEU A 64 -3.28 -18.84 -12.12
N THR A 65 -2.90 -19.42 -13.25
CA THR A 65 -2.45 -20.81 -13.39
C THR A 65 -1.37 -20.88 -14.46
N THR A 66 -0.38 -21.77 -14.34
CA THR A 66 0.64 -21.96 -15.37
C THR A 66 1.08 -23.43 -15.46
N ASP A 67 1.34 -23.89 -16.68
CA ASP A 67 1.88 -25.24 -16.94
C ASP A 67 3.42 -25.21 -17.10
N LEU A 68 4.02 -24.03 -17.06
CA LEU A 68 5.47 -23.83 -17.22
C LEU A 68 6.25 -24.23 -15.96
N LEU A 69 5.59 -24.23 -14.81
CA LEU A 69 6.16 -24.61 -13.53
C LEU A 69 5.57 -25.96 -13.10
N TYR A 70 6.38 -26.80 -12.47
CA TYR A 70 5.95 -28.11 -11.97
C TYR A 70 5.32 -29.00 -13.05
N ALA A 71 5.95 -29.06 -14.22
CA ALA A 71 5.53 -29.98 -15.28
C ALA A 71 5.59 -31.45 -14.81
N PRO A 72 4.64 -32.32 -15.23
CA PRO A 72 3.57 -32.08 -16.21
C PRO A 72 2.24 -31.59 -15.59
N THR A 73 2.17 -31.40 -14.28
CA THR A 73 0.90 -31.09 -13.58
C THR A 73 0.54 -29.61 -13.59
N GLY A 74 1.52 -28.72 -13.79
CA GLY A 74 1.31 -27.28 -13.65
C GLY A 74 1.14 -26.86 -12.19
N VAL A 75 0.83 -25.58 -11.98
CA VAL A 75 0.57 -25.01 -10.65
C VAL A 75 -0.38 -23.81 -10.73
N SER A 76 -1.16 -23.60 -9.67
CA SER A 76 -1.90 -22.36 -9.48
C SER A 76 -0.99 -21.26 -8.93
N LEU A 77 -1.35 -20.01 -9.24
CA LEU A 77 -0.64 -18.80 -8.82
C LEU A 77 -1.49 -17.97 -7.86
N TYR A 78 -2.53 -18.56 -7.24
CA TYR A 78 -3.44 -17.86 -6.33
C TYR A 78 -2.73 -17.30 -5.09
N PHE A 79 -1.78 -18.06 -4.56
CA PHE A 79 -0.94 -17.67 -3.41
C PHE A 79 0.49 -17.27 -3.81
N HIS A 80 0.72 -17.09 -5.11
CA HIS A 80 1.96 -16.58 -5.67
C HIS A 80 2.02 -15.05 -5.55
N THR A 81 3.23 -14.49 -5.53
CA THR A 81 3.49 -13.04 -5.51
C THR A 81 3.27 -12.37 -6.88
N LEU A 82 2.32 -12.87 -7.68
CA LEU A 82 2.12 -12.55 -9.09
C LEU A 82 1.93 -11.04 -9.37
N ASN A 83 1.38 -10.30 -8.41
CA ASN A 83 1.09 -8.87 -8.53
C ASN A 83 0.26 -8.50 -9.80
N PRO A 84 -0.98 -9.03 -9.93
CA PRO A 84 -1.81 -8.81 -11.11
C PRO A 84 -2.06 -7.35 -11.48
N PHE A 85 -2.14 -6.44 -10.50
CA PHE A 85 -2.37 -5.02 -10.78
C PHE A 85 -1.27 -4.42 -11.66
N ASN A 86 0.00 -4.64 -11.29
CA ASN A 86 1.12 -4.09 -12.04
C ASN A 86 1.25 -4.74 -13.42
N GLY A 87 0.99 -6.05 -13.52
CA GLY A 87 0.91 -6.75 -14.80
C GLY A 87 -0.12 -6.13 -15.75
N LEU A 88 -1.35 -5.94 -15.27
CA LEU A 88 -2.46 -5.38 -16.06
C LEU A 88 -2.25 -3.90 -16.40
N SER A 89 -1.92 -3.07 -15.41
CA SER A 89 -1.81 -1.62 -15.58
C SER A 89 -0.66 -1.22 -16.52
N THR A 90 0.35 -2.08 -16.66
CA THR A 90 1.49 -1.84 -17.53
C THR A 90 1.41 -2.55 -18.88
N LEU A 91 0.33 -3.28 -19.19
CA LEU A 91 0.14 -3.93 -20.50
C LEU A 91 0.41 -3.00 -21.70
N PRO A 92 -0.05 -1.73 -21.73
CA PRO A 92 0.27 -0.84 -22.84
C PRO A 92 1.79 -0.64 -23.04
N ILE A 93 2.55 -0.56 -21.94
CA ILE A 93 4.01 -0.42 -21.97
C ILE A 93 4.66 -1.74 -22.42
N GLN A 94 4.14 -2.89 -21.96
CA GLN A 94 4.64 -4.21 -22.36
C GLN A 94 4.40 -4.54 -23.84
N LEU A 95 3.38 -3.92 -24.46
CA LEU A 95 3.08 -4.06 -25.88
C LEU A 95 3.85 -3.06 -26.74
N ALA A 96 4.06 -1.84 -26.24
CA ALA A 96 4.78 -0.79 -26.96
C ALA A 96 6.31 -0.83 -26.79
N SER A 97 6.80 -1.50 -25.75
CA SER A 97 8.21 -1.50 -25.36
C SER A 97 8.65 -2.89 -24.87
N ASN A 98 9.71 -2.93 -24.06
CA ASN A 98 10.24 -4.14 -23.46
C ASN A 98 9.88 -4.25 -21.96
N LEU A 99 10.17 -5.43 -21.42
CA LEU A 99 9.79 -5.78 -20.06
C LEU A 99 10.67 -5.10 -19.00
N ILE A 100 11.91 -4.72 -19.34
CA ILE A 100 12.78 -3.92 -18.44
C ILE A 100 12.17 -2.54 -18.23
N VAL A 101 11.77 -1.86 -19.30
CA VAL A 101 11.09 -0.56 -19.23
C VAL A 101 9.77 -0.69 -18.47
N THR A 102 9.05 -1.79 -18.66
CA THR A 102 7.82 -2.09 -17.94
C THR A 102 8.04 -2.18 -16.44
N TYR A 103 9.01 -3.01 -16.00
CA TYR A 103 9.34 -3.17 -14.59
C TYR A 103 9.75 -1.83 -13.97
N ASN A 104 10.60 -1.07 -14.66
CA ASN A 104 11.05 0.23 -14.20
C ASN A 104 9.90 1.26 -14.12
N SER A 105 8.91 1.15 -15.01
CA SER A 105 7.69 1.97 -14.94
C SER A 105 6.84 1.65 -13.71
N VAL A 106 6.78 0.38 -13.28
CA VAL A 106 6.13 -0.02 -12.02
C VAL A 106 6.82 0.65 -10.83
N VAL A 107 8.15 0.65 -10.78
CA VAL A 107 8.93 1.33 -9.74
C VAL A 107 8.56 2.81 -9.68
N PHE A 108 8.61 3.51 -10.81
CA PHE A 108 8.28 4.93 -10.85
C PHE A 108 6.82 5.20 -10.45
N MET A 109 5.88 4.39 -10.94
CA MET A 109 4.47 4.49 -10.58
C MET A 109 4.28 4.33 -9.08
N SER A 110 4.89 3.30 -8.48
CA SER A 110 4.77 3.04 -7.06
C SER A 110 5.28 4.21 -6.24
N TRP A 111 6.51 4.68 -6.46
CA TRP A 111 7.09 5.76 -5.65
C TRP A 111 6.34 7.09 -5.83
N VAL A 112 6.07 7.49 -7.07
CA VAL A 112 5.43 8.78 -7.34
C VAL A 112 4.01 8.81 -6.76
N LEU A 113 3.23 7.74 -6.97
CA LEU A 113 1.86 7.69 -6.47
C LEU A 113 1.79 7.46 -4.95
N SER A 114 2.75 6.74 -4.36
CA SER A 114 2.88 6.62 -2.89
C SER A 114 3.09 7.98 -2.24
N GLY A 115 4.09 8.72 -2.71
CA GLY A 115 4.37 10.08 -2.21
C GLY A 115 3.19 11.02 -2.42
N TYR A 116 2.56 10.96 -3.60
CA TYR A 116 1.41 11.80 -3.92
C TYR A 116 0.16 11.45 -3.08
N GLY A 117 -0.15 10.17 -2.92
CA GLY A 117 -1.27 9.71 -2.09
C GLY A 117 -1.10 10.16 -0.65
N MET A 118 0.11 10.01 -0.09
CA MET A 118 0.42 10.46 1.26
C MET A 118 0.36 11.98 1.39
N PHE A 119 0.83 12.73 0.37
CA PHE A 119 0.66 14.17 0.31
C PHE A 119 -0.83 14.58 0.39
N LEU A 120 -1.71 13.90 -0.36
CA LEU A 120 -3.14 14.18 -0.31
C LEU A 120 -3.75 13.85 1.05
N LEU A 121 -3.34 12.74 1.66
CA LEU A 121 -3.78 12.32 2.99
C LEU A 121 -3.36 13.34 4.07
N ALA A 122 -2.07 13.68 4.13
CA ALA A 122 -1.53 14.65 5.07
C ALA A 122 -2.20 16.02 4.90
N ARG A 123 -2.37 16.47 3.65
CA ARG A 123 -3.05 17.74 3.37
C ARG A 123 -4.50 17.75 3.83
N TRP A 124 -5.21 16.63 3.69
CA TRP A 124 -6.59 16.52 4.17
C TRP A 124 -6.65 16.57 5.72
N LEU A 125 -5.78 15.83 6.41
CA LEU A 125 -5.71 15.82 7.87
C LEU A 125 -5.34 17.19 8.46
N LEU A 126 -4.37 17.89 7.86
CA LEU A 126 -3.97 19.23 8.32
C LEU A 126 -5.11 20.23 8.18
N ARG A 127 -5.93 20.11 7.14
CA ARG A 127 -7.11 20.97 6.93
C ARG A 127 -8.22 20.69 7.92
N GLU A 128 -8.46 19.42 8.25
CA GLU A 128 -9.44 19.06 9.28
C GLU A 128 -9.07 19.68 10.64
N LYS A 129 -7.77 19.62 11.01
CA LYS A 129 -7.28 20.21 12.27
C LYS A 129 -7.24 21.74 12.26
N ALA A 130 -6.92 22.36 11.13
CA ALA A 130 -6.81 23.81 10.98
C ALA A 130 -8.15 24.53 10.83
N ALA A 131 -9.28 23.80 10.87
CA ALA A 131 -10.64 24.36 10.86
C ALA A 131 -11.31 24.39 12.25
N PRO A 132 -10.79 25.08 13.29
CA PRO A 132 -11.59 25.38 14.47
C PRO A 132 -12.74 26.34 14.14
N ALA A 133 -13.91 26.03 14.70
CA ALA A 133 -15.22 26.66 14.47
C ALA A 133 -15.35 28.18 14.77
N HIS A 134 -14.28 28.89 15.11
CA HIS A 134 -14.33 30.31 15.52
C HIS A 134 -13.14 31.16 15.05
N SER A 135 -12.33 30.72 14.09
CA SER A 135 -11.34 31.63 13.48
C SER A 135 -11.96 32.43 12.34
N PRO A 136 -12.07 33.77 12.44
CA PRO A 136 -12.65 34.62 11.40
C PRO A 136 -11.72 34.83 10.19
N ARG A 137 -10.56 34.17 10.16
CA ARG A 137 -9.63 34.22 9.04
C ARG A 137 -9.73 32.92 8.25
N PRO A 138 -10.18 32.94 6.98
CA PRO A 138 -10.00 31.79 6.11
C PRO A 138 -8.51 31.46 6.08
N THR A 139 -8.13 30.24 6.50
CA THR A 139 -6.79 29.73 6.23
C THR A 139 -6.57 29.85 4.72
N PRO A 140 -5.54 30.58 4.25
CA PRO A 140 -5.41 30.82 2.84
C PRO A 140 -5.20 29.48 2.13
N GLN A 141 -6.18 29.09 1.32
CA GLN A 141 -6.14 27.83 0.57
C GLN A 141 -4.90 27.84 -0.32
N GLY A 142 -4.01 26.86 -0.13
CA GLY A 142 -2.78 26.75 -0.92
C GLY A 142 -1.62 27.60 -0.40
N THR A 143 -1.63 28.00 0.88
CA THR A 143 -0.43 28.57 1.51
C THR A 143 0.69 27.52 1.56
N TRP A 144 1.93 27.93 1.33
CA TRP A 144 3.13 27.10 1.47
C TRP A 144 3.21 26.35 2.81
N ILE A 145 2.63 26.93 3.86
CA ILE A 145 2.54 26.35 5.22
C ILE A 145 1.71 25.05 5.25
N GLU A 146 0.74 24.85 4.36
CA GLU A 146 0.04 23.55 4.22
C GLU A 146 0.79 22.59 3.30
N ILE A 147 1.34 23.11 2.21
CA ILE A 147 1.92 22.31 1.12
C ILE A 147 3.23 21.67 1.58
N ALA A 148 4.12 22.44 2.23
CA ALA A 148 5.43 21.96 2.66
C ALA A 148 5.36 20.76 3.63
N PRO A 149 4.61 20.77 4.75
CA PRO A 149 4.53 19.62 5.64
C PRO A 149 3.83 18.43 5.00
N SER A 150 2.83 18.67 4.14
CA SER A 150 2.16 17.58 3.40
C SER A 150 3.12 16.93 2.39
N PHE A 151 3.95 17.73 1.72
CA PHE A 151 4.94 17.25 0.76
C PHE A 151 6.05 16.49 1.47
N LEU A 152 6.52 16.99 2.62
CA LEU A 152 7.49 16.30 3.45
C LEU A 152 6.94 14.96 3.96
N ALA A 153 5.67 14.89 4.37
CA ALA A 153 5.05 13.63 4.78
C ALA A 153 5.06 12.58 3.66
N GLY A 154 4.79 12.99 2.41
CA GLY A 154 4.87 12.06 1.29
C GLY A 154 6.29 11.68 0.89
N LEU A 155 7.27 12.58 1.02
CA LEU A 155 8.69 12.24 0.86
C LEU A 155 9.13 11.19 1.89
N ILE A 156 8.81 11.40 3.16
CA ILE A 156 9.15 10.47 4.24
C ILE A 156 8.50 9.10 3.99
N TYR A 157 7.25 9.07 3.56
CA TYR A 157 6.53 7.83 3.28
C TYR A 157 7.14 7.05 2.11
N THR A 158 7.31 7.69 0.95
CA THR A 158 7.77 6.98 -0.25
C THR A 158 9.26 6.68 -0.28
N PHE A 159 10.08 7.43 0.45
CA PHE A 159 11.52 7.16 0.56
C PHE A 159 11.88 6.55 1.91
N ALA A 160 10.91 6.01 2.63
CA ALA A 160 11.15 5.29 3.87
C ALA A 160 12.13 4.13 3.60
N PRO A 161 13.03 3.79 4.54
CA PRO A 161 13.96 2.68 4.40
C PRO A 161 13.28 1.36 4.02
N PHE A 162 12.06 1.12 4.54
CA PHE A 162 11.24 -0.02 4.16
C PHE A 162 10.95 -0.07 2.65
N HIS A 163 10.49 1.02 2.04
CA HIS A 163 10.15 1.07 0.62
C HIS A 163 11.41 0.90 -0.24
N MET A 164 12.50 1.58 0.17
CA MET A 164 13.81 1.50 -0.51
C MET A 164 14.44 0.11 -0.41
N ALA A 165 14.28 -0.61 0.70
CA ALA A 165 14.80 -1.97 0.83
C ALA A 165 14.08 -2.96 -0.11
N HIS A 166 12.76 -2.80 -0.28
CA HIS A 166 11.99 -3.68 -1.18
C HIS A 166 12.21 -3.39 -2.67
N LEU A 167 12.85 -2.28 -3.02
CA LEU A 167 13.37 -2.02 -4.37
C LEU A 167 14.36 -3.10 -4.83
N LEU A 168 14.90 -3.92 -3.92
CA LEU A 168 15.81 -5.02 -4.23
C LEU A 168 15.17 -6.20 -5.00
N GLY A 169 13.88 -6.14 -5.32
CA GLY A 169 13.26 -7.12 -6.22
C GLY A 169 11.82 -7.50 -5.87
N HIS A 170 11.33 -7.04 -4.71
CA HIS A 170 10.04 -7.43 -4.14
C HIS A 170 8.90 -6.55 -4.68
N MET A 171 8.51 -6.75 -5.94
CA MET A 171 7.56 -5.89 -6.64
C MET A 171 6.21 -5.76 -5.94
N GLN A 172 5.70 -6.87 -5.39
CA GLN A 172 4.48 -6.92 -4.57
C GLN A 172 4.57 -5.99 -3.36
N VAL A 173 5.63 -6.11 -2.56
CA VAL A 173 5.78 -5.36 -1.32
C VAL A 173 6.16 -3.90 -1.57
N MET A 174 6.92 -3.60 -2.63
CA MET A 174 7.21 -2.22 -2.99
C MET A 174 5.99 -1.49 -3.59
N SER A 175 4.85 -2.14 -3.85
CA SER A 175 3.66 -1.50 -4.44
C SER A 175 2.79 -0.79 -3.39
N LEU A 176 3.35 0.24 -2.76
CA LEU A 176 2.72 0.98 -1.67
C LEU A 176 1.68 2.01 -2.10
N GLN A 177 1.56 2.27 -3.41
CA GLN A 177 0.89 3.46 -3.91
C GLN A 177 -0.56 3.60 -3.46
N TRP A 178 -1.28 2.50 -3.26
CA TRP A 178 -2.72 2.53 -3.00
C TRP A 178 -3.06 2.71 -1.51
N LEU A 179 -2.14 2.43 -0.59
CA LEU A 179 -2.39 2.47 0.86
C LEU A 179 -2.84 3.88 1.32
N PRO A 180 -2.16 4.98 0.98
CA PRO A 180 -2.58 6.31 1.43
C PRO A 180 -3.94 6.73 0.83
N PHE A 181 -4.24 6.31 -0.40
CA PHE A 181 -5.54 6.60 -1.03
C PHE A 181 -6.68 5.85 -0.37
N TYR A 182 -6.47 4.58 0.02
CA TYR A 182 -7.42 3.83 0.83
C TYR A 182 -7.72 4.56 2.14
N VAL A 183 -6.68 4.90 2.90
CA VAL A 183 -6.83 5.57 4.19
C VAL A 183 -7.54 6.91 4.02
N LEU A 184 -7.16 7.71 3.03
CA LEU A 184 -7.81 8.98 2.73
C LEU A 184 -9.30 8.82 2.41
N ALA A 185 -9.64 7.90 1.51
CA ALA A 185 -11.02 7.65 1.10
C ALA A 185 -11.88 7.14 2.28
N LEU A 186 -11.33 6.22 3.09
CA LEU A 186 -12.01 5.70 4.27
C LEU A 186 -12.28 6.81 5.30
N LEU A 187 -11.26 7.61 5.64
CA LEU A 187 -11.41 8.69 6.62
C LEU A 187 -12.41 9.74 6.15
N ARG A 188 -12.40 10.08 4.85
CA ARG A 188 -13.43 10.96 4.26
C ARG A 188 -14.82 10.36 4.35
N ALA A 189 -14.98 9.07 4.08
CA ALA A 189 -16.27 8.40 4.17
C ALA A 189 -16.80 8.44 5.61
N LEU A 190 -15.94 8.17 6.59
CA LEU A 190 -16.27 8.23 8.02
C LEU A 190 -16.64 9.64 8.47
N ASP A 191 -15.85 10.66 8.13
CA ASP A 191 -16.15 12.05 8.48
C ASP A 191 -17.47 12.53 7.85
N ARG A 192 -17.67 12.26 6.55
CA ARG A 192 -18.93 12.58 5.87
C ARG A 192 -20.12 11.88 6.52
N ARG A 193 -20.00 10.59 6.85
CA ARG A 193 -21.06 9.84 7.55
C ARG A 193 -21.37 10.44 8.91
N ARG A 194 -20.33 10.81 9.68
CA ARG A 194 -20.47 11.46 10.99
C ARG A 194 -21.23 12.78 10.88
N ASN A 195 -20.94 13.56 9.84
CA ASN A 195 -21.52 14.88 9.59
C ASN A 195 -22.85 14.82 8.81
N GLY A 196 -23.41 13.64 8.56
CA GLY A 196 -24.70 13.47 7.86
C GLY A 196 -24.65 13.74 6.35
N LEU A 197 -23.45 13.81 5.76
CA LEU A 197 -23.22 14.04 4.34
C LEU A 197 -23.22 12.73 3.55
N SER A 198 -23.33 12.82 2.22
CA SER A 198 -23.19 11.67 1.32
C SER A 198 -21.80 11.05 1.46
N TRP A 199 -21.73 9.81 1.95
CA TRP A 199 -20.48 9.09 2.25
C TRP A 199 -20.22 7.91 1.31
N LEU A 200 -21.23 7.45 0.57
CA LEU A 200 -21.18 6.23 -0.23
C LEU A 200 -20.06 6.26 -1.28
N ARG A 201 -19.91 7.37 -1.99
CA ARG A 201 -18.84 7.54 -3.00
C ARG A 201 -17.45 7.34 -2.40
N GLU A 202 -17.17 7.93 -1.25
CA GLU A 202 -15.86 7.82 -0.59
C GLU A 202 -15.64 6.39 -0.05
N ALA A 203 -16.70 5.74 0.46
CA ALA A 203 -16.63 4.34 0.86
C ALA A 203 -16.38 3.39 -0.33
N MET A 204 -17.00 3.65 -1.49
CA MET A 204 -16.71 2.90 -2.72
C MET A 204 -15.29 3.14 -3.22
N LEU A 205 -14.78 4.37 -3.14
CA LEU A 205 -13.38 4.64 -3.46
C LEU A 205 -12.43 3.90 -2.51
N ALA A 206 -12.74 3.83 -1.22
CA ALA A 206 -11.98 3.02 -0.27
C ALA A 206 -12.02 1.52 -0.66
N GLY A 207 -13.19 0.98 -1.00
CA GLY A 207 -13.30 -0.41 -1.46
C GLY A 207 -12.51 -0.69 -2.74
N LEU A 208 -12.52 0.26 -3.69
CA LEU A 208 -11.71 0.18 -4.91
C LEU A 208 -10.20 0.17 -4.58
N PHE A 209 -9.72 1.12 -3.78
CA PHE A 209 -8.30 1.15 -3.42
C PHE A 209 -7.88 -0.08 -2.61
N LEU A 210 -8.76 -0.62 -1.76
CA LEU A 210 -8.49 -1.88 -1.07
C LEU A 210 -8.36 -3.05 -2.04
N ALA A 211 -9.19 -3.10 -3.08
CA ALA A 211 -9.08 -4.12 -4.13
C ALA A 211 -7.77 -3.96 -4.91
N LEU A 212 -7.36 -2.74 -5.24
CA LEU A 212 -6.07 -2.47 -5.88
C LEU A 212 -4.89 -2.87 -4.99
N VAL A 213 -4.99 -2.67 -3.67
CA VAL A 213 -4.00 -3.20 -2.71
C VAL A 213 -3.95 -4.72 -2.77
N GLY A 214 -5.10 -5.41 -2.74
CA GLY A 214 -5.14 -6.88 -2.83
C GLY A 214 -4.60 -7.46 -4.14
N LEU A 215 -4.75 -6.73 -5.25
CA LEU A 215 -4.14 -7.08 -6.54
C LEU A 215 -2.63 -6.79 -6.60
N CYS A 216 -2.07 -6.11 -5.59
CA CYS A 216 -0.63 -5.90 -5.46
C CYS A 216 -0.03 -6.88 -4.44
N ASP A 217 -0.56 -6.88 -3.21
CA ASP A 217 -0.02 -7.63 -2.08
C ASP A 217 -1.06 -7.84 -0.96
N TRP A 218 -1.19 -9.09 -0.50
CA TRP A 218 -2.16 -9.47 0.52
C TRP A 218 -1.76 -9.09 1.96
N TYR A 219 -0.47 -8.90 2.24
CA TYR A 219 -0.01 -8.44 3.55
C TYR A 219 -0.54 -7.04 3.85
N PHE A 220 -0.55 -6.16 2.85
CA PHE A 220 -1.09 -4.82 3.02
C PHE A 220 -2.61 -4.79 3.18
N VAL A 221 -3.35 -5.71 2.57
CA VAL A 221 -4.80 -5.87 2.85
C VAL A 221 -5.01 -6.19 4.32
N LEU A 222 -4.26 -7.15 4.86
CA LEU A 222 -4.33 -7.52 6.28
C LEU A 222 -3.98 -6.32 7.18
N TYR A 223 -2.94 -5.56 6.86
CA TYR A 223 -2.56 -4.37 7.63
C TYR A 223 -3.63 -3.28 7.58
N LEU A 224 -4.28 -3.08 6.43
CA LEU A 224 -5.40 -2.15 6.30
C LEU A 224 -6.66 -2.61 7.05
N PHE A 225 -6.88 -3.92 7.17
CA PHE A 225 -7.92 -4.45 8.06
C PHE A 225 -7.62 -4.19 9.54
N PHE A 226 -6.38 -4.41 9.99
CA PHE A 226 -5.99 -4.05 11.35
C PHE A 226 -6.13 -2.56 11.61
N PHE A 227 -5.62 -1.71 10.71
CA PHE A 227 -5.80 -0.27 10.79
C PHE A 227 -7.28 0.11 10.91
N THR A 228 -8.13 -0.41 10.03
CA THR A 228 -9.56 -0.08 9.99
C THR A 228 -10.28 -0.56 11.24
N GLY A 229 -10.04 -1.80 11.67
CA GLY A 229 -10.63 -2.38 12.87
C GLY A 229 -10.26 -1.59 14.11
N LEU A 230 -8.96 -1.34 14.34
CA LEU A 230 -8.49 -0.56 15.47
C LEU A 230 -9.02 0.88 15.44
N PHE A 231 -9.03 1.51 14.27
CA PHE A 231 -9.54 2.88 14.11
C PHE A 231 -11.03 2.97 14.46
N VAL A 232 -11.85 2.05 13.94
CA VAL A 232 -13.29 1.97 14.21
C VAL A 232 -13.54 1.69 15.69
N LEU A 233 -12.86 0.69 16.27
CA LEU A 233 -13.02 0.32 17.68
C LEU A 233 -12.68 1.49 18.61
N TRP A 234 -11.58 2.17 18.36
CA TRP A 234 -11.15 3.33 19.15
C TRP A 234 -12.18 4.46 19.12
N HIS A 235 -12.58 4.90 17.91
CA HIS A 235 -13.49 6.03 17.76
C HIS A 235 -14.93 5.71 18.18
N TRP A 236 -15.40 4.51 17.90
CA TRP A 236 -16.69 4.02 18.39
C TRP A 236 -16.71 3.98 19.92
N GLY A 237 -15.67 3.42 20.55
CA GLY A 237 -15.54 3.39 22.01
C GLY A 237 -15.54 4.78 22.62
N ALA A 238 -14.77 5.72 22.04
CA ALA A 238 -14.74 7.10 22.50
C ALA A 238 -16.09 7.82 22.37
N ASP A 239 -16.81 7.62 21.27
CA ASP A 239 -18.15 8.18 21.06
C ASP A 239 -19.19 7.55 21.99
N LEU A 240 -19.12 6.24 22.20
CA LEU A 240 -19.99 5.52 23.11
C LEU A 240 -19.80 6.00 24.54
N LEU A 241 -18.55 6.12 25.02
CA LEU A 241 -18.25 6.64 26.35
C LEU A 241 -18.77 8.06 26.55
N ARG A 242 -18.61 8.94 25.54
CA ARG A 242 -19.13 10.32 25.59
C ARG A 242 -20.66 10.37 25.62
N ALA A 243 -21.32 9.52 24.83
CA ALA A 243 -22.77 9.48 24.76
C ALA A 243 -23.40 8.83 26.00
N SER A 244 -22.84 7.72 26.50
CA SER A 244 -23.34 7.00 27.68
C SER A 244 -23.35 7.86 28.94
N ARG A 245 -22.39 8.79 29.11
CA ARG A 245 -22.38 9.74 30.23
C ARG A 245 -23.58 10.70 30.28
N ARG A 246 -24.26 10.89 29.14
CA ARG A 246 -25.37 11.84 28.99
C ARG A 246 -26.72 11.17 28.77
N THR A 247 -26.75 9.84 28.74
CA THR A 247 -27.93 9.09 28.29
C THR A 247 -28.47 8.19 29.41
N PRO A 248 -29.78 8.20 29.70
CA PRO A 248 -30.39 7.22 30.61
C PRO A 248 -30.17 5.78 30.15
N LEU A 249 -30.03 4.84 31.11
CA LEU A 249 -29.80 3.40 30.88
C LEU A 249 -30.74 2.80 29.83
N ALA A 250 -32.03 3.15 29.86
CA ALA A 250 -33.04 2.65 28.93
C ALA A 250 -32.78 2.98 27.45
N ARG A 251 -31.99 4.02 27.14
CA ARG A 251 -31.67 4.45 25.77
C ARG A 251 -30.27 4.03 25.31
N LEU A 252 -29.49 3.36 26.16
CA LEU A 252 -28.14 2.91 25.81
C LEU A 252 -28.11 1.99 24.59
N PRO A 253 -29.00 0.99 24.42
CA PRO A 253 -28.95 0.13 23.24
C PRO A 253 -29.10 0.91 21.92
N ALA A 254 -30.00 1.88 21.90
CA ALA A 254 -30.24 2.73 20.73
C ALA A 254 -29.03 3.64 20.43
N VAL A 255 -28.37 4.17 21.46
CA VAL A 255 -27.15 4.98 21.31
C VAL A 255 -25.98 4.12 20.83
N THR A 256 -25.81 2.91 21.36
CA THR A 256 -24.79 1.96 20.92
C THR A 256 -24.97 1.62 19.44
N MET A 257 -26.17 1.26 19.01
CA MET A 257 -26.44 0.94 17.61
C MET A 257 -26.25 2.16 16.68
N ARG A 258 -26.68 3.34 17.12
CA ARG A 258 -26.50 4.59 16.35
C ARG A 258 -25.03 4.97 16.20
N THR A 259 -24.22 4.84 17.26
CA THR A 259 -22.78 5.14 17.21
C THR A 259 -22.04 4.08 16.41
N LEU A 260 -22.37 2.79 16.59
CA LEU A 260 -21.77 1.70 15.82
C LEU A 260 -22.04 1.87 14.32
N SER A 261 -23.29 2.10 13.92
CA SER A 261 -23.63 2.27 12.50
C SER A 261 -22.97 3.48 11.83
N ARG A 262 -22.58 4.51 12.59
CA ARG A 262 -21.79 5.64 12.05
C ARG A 262 -20.39 5.23 11.65
N TRP A 263 -19.75 4.38 12.47
CA TRP A 263 -18.37 3.96 12.27
C TRP A 263 -18.23 2.69 11.44
N ALA A 264 -19.23 1.79 11.47
CA ALA A 264 -19.18 0.50 10.79
C ALA A 264 -19.66 0.55 9.33
N LEU A 265 -20.67 1.37 8.98
CA LEU A 265 -21.24 1.32 7.63
C LEU A 265 -20.26 1.68 6.50
N PRO A 266 -19.43 2.74 6.61
CA PRO A 266 -18.44 3.05 5.57
C PRO A 266 -17.42 1.93 5.29
N PRO A 267 -16.73 1.36 6.31
CA PRO A 267 -15.80 0.25 6.06
C PRO A 267 -16.51 -1.04 5.65
N LEU A 268 -17.73 -1.32 6.12
CA LEU A 268 -18.50 -2.48 5.65
C LEU A 268 -18.82 -2.37 4.15
N MET A 269 -19.19 -1.19 3.68
CA MET A 269 -19.41 -0.94 2.25
C MET A 269 -18.12 -1.08 1.44
N ALA A 270 -17.00 -0.54 1.94
CA ALA A 270 -15.70 -0.72 1.32
C ALA A 270 -15.31 -2.20 1.24
N GLY A 271 -15.52 -2.96 2.32
CA GLY A 271 -15.27 -4.40 2.39
C GLY A 271 -16.17 -5.20 1.46
N LEU A 272 -17.46 -4.86 1.34
CA LEU A 272 -18.38 -5.51 0.41
C LEU A 272 -17.94 -5.32 -1.04
N LEU A 273 -17.57 -4.09 -1.42
CA LEU A 273 -17.08 -3.82 -2.76
C LEU A 273 -15.76 -4.55 -3.04
N PHE A 274 -14.84 -4.57 -2.06
CA PHE A 274 -13.60 -5.33 -2.14
C PHE A 274 -13.85 -6.82 -2.38
N LEU A 275 -14.72 -7.44 -1.59
CA LEU A 275 -15.09 -8.85 -1.73
C LEU A 275 -15.75 -9.12 -3.09
N LEU A 276 -16.61 -8.22 -3.56
CA LEU A 276 -17.26 -8.35 -4.87
C LEU A 276 -16.22 -8.32 -5.99
N LEU A 277 -15.33 -7.31 -6.00
CA LEU A 277 -14.33 -7.11 -7.05
C LEU A 277 -13.28 -8.22 -7.08
N LEU A 278 -12.86 -8.73 -5.90
CA LEU A 278 -11.86 -9.80 -5.80
C LEU A 278 -12.47 -11.20 -5.68
N SER A 279 -13.79 -11.34 -5.74
CA SER A 279 -14.44 -12.67 -5.67
C SER A 279 -13.90 -13.68 -6.69
N PRO A 280 -13.54 -13.31 -7.95
CA PRO A 280 -12.99 -14.28 -8.91
C PRO A 280 -11.63 -14.86 -8.49
N MET A 281 -10.89 -14.18 -7.62
CA MET A 281 -9.60 -14.63 -7.09
C MET A 281 -9.73 -15.21 -5.67
N LEU A 282 -10.54 -14.58 -4.81
CA LEU A 282 -10.74 -15.01 -3.43
C LEU A 282 -11.46 -16.35 -3.31
N ILE A 283 -12.46 -16.61 -4.15
CA ILE A 283 -13.20 -17.89 -4.12
C ILE A 283 -12.26 -19.07 -4.41
N PRO A 284 -11.47 -19.09 -5.49
CA PRO A 284 -10.54 -20.19 -5.72
C PRO A 284 -9.41 -20.26 -4.69
N MET A 285 -8.90 -19.12 -4.19
CA MET A 285 -7.94 -19.10 -3.07
C MET A 285 -8.49 -19.83 -1.84
N ILE A 286 -9.73 -19.53 -1.44
CA ILE A 286 -10.37 -20.19 -0.29
C ILE A 286 -10.53 -21.69 -0.54
N ARG A 287 -10.95 -22.08 -1.76
CA ARG A 287 -11.08 -23.51 -2.11
C ARG A 287 -9.74 -24.23 -2.00
N GLU A 288 -8.68 -23.63 -2.51
CA GLU A 288 -7.35 -24.21 -2.47
C GLU A 288 -6.81 -24.31 -1.03
N ALA A 289 -6.97 -23.27 -0.22
CA ALA A 289 -6.59 -23.29 1.19
C ALA A 289 -7.39 -24.30 2.05
N LEU A 290 -8.61 -24.67 1.62
CA LEU A 290 -9.40 -25.72 2.27
C LEU A 290 -8.99 -27.13 1.82
N GLN A 291 -8.33 -27.25 0.67
CA GLN A 291 -7.94 -28.54 0.09
C GLN A 291 -6.49 -28.91 0.40
N PHE A 292 -5.62 -27.93 0.55
CA PHE A 292 -4.18 -28.12 0.72
C PHE A 292 -3.62 -27.31 1.88
N ASP A 293 -2.53 -27.80 2.45
CA ASP A 293 -1.83 -27.21 3.60
C ASP A 293 -0.40 -26.74 3.26
N PHE A 294 -0.02 -26.71 1.98
CA PHE A 294 1.34 -26.31 1.55
C PHE A 294 1.74 -24.88 1.99
N MET A 295 0.77 -24.05 2.34
CA MET A 295 0.99 -22.71 2.87
C MET A 295 1.33 -22.69 4.37
N VAL A 296 1.07 -23.78 5.09
CA VAL A 296 1.38 -23.89 6.52
C VAL A 296 2.89 -24.04 6.65
N ARG A 297 3.54 -22.94 7.03
CA ARG A 297 4.99 -22.93 7.23
C ARG A 297 5.35 -23.66 8.53
N PRO A 298 6.49 -24.36 8.57
CA PRO A 298 7.00 -24.97 9.79
C PRO A 298 7.20 -23.92 10.90
N PRO A 299 6.93 -24.24 12.18
CA PRO A 299 7.17 -23.31 13.29
C PRO A 299 8.63 -22.85 13.42
N THR A 300 9.59 -23.62 12.89
CA THR A 300 11.02 -23.27 12.83
C THR A 300 11.28 -21.98 12.07
N ASP A 301 10.46 -21.67 11.08
CA ASP A 301 10.60 -20.46 10.28
C ASP A 301 10.32 -19.20 11.11
N LEU A 302 9.42 -19.30 12.11
CA LEU A 302 9.18 -18.19 13.04
C LEU A 302 10.44 -17.86 13.83
N TYR A 303 11.21 -18.87 14.26
CA TYR A 303 12.47 -18.62 14.98
C TYR A 303 13.58 -18.12 14.07
N THR A 304 13.56 -18.53 12.79
CA THR A 304 14.63 -18.22 11.83
C THR A 304 14.46 -16.85 11.17
N LEU A 305 13.20 -16.44 10.94
CA LEU A 305 12.83 -15.24 10.16
C LEU A 305 12.23 -14.11 11.01
N SER A 306 11.99 -14.32 12.32
CA SER A 306 11.47 -13.25 13.17
C SER A 306 12.56 -12.23 13.51
N ALA A 307 12.14 -10.97 13.60
CA ALA A 307 12.99 -9.91 14.14
C ALA A 307 13.12 -10.08 15.66
N SER A 308 14.36 -9.99 16.16
CA SER A 308 14.65 -9.85 17.58
C SER A 308 14.31 -8.44 18.06
N LEU A 309 14.14 -8.27 19.38
CA LEU A 309 13.93 -6.93 19.96
C LEU A 309 15.11 -5.97 19.68
N ALA A 310 16.31 -6.53 19.52
CA ALA A 310 17.51 -5.75 19.24
C ALA A 310 17.52 -5.20 17.79
N ASP A 311 16.87 -5.88 16.84
CA ASP A 311 16.79 -5.43 15.43
C ASP A 311 16.04 -4.09 15.27
N PHE A 312 15.24 -3.68 16.27
CA PHE A 312 14.55 -2.39 16.28
C PHE A 312 15.46 -1.21 16.70
N VAL A 313 16.61 -1.49 17.31
CA VAL A 313 17.50 -0.46 17.87
C VAL A 313 18.84 -0.43 17.13
N ILE A 314 19.23 -1.53 16.50
CA ILE A 314 20.50 -1.64 15.79
C ILE A 314 20.34 -1.11 14.36
N PRO A 315 21.22 -0.18 13.92
CA PRO A 315 21.21 0.30 12.55
C PRO A 315 21.41 -0.82 11.53
N ASN A 316 20.63 -0.75 10.44
CA ASN A 316 20.69 -1.72 9.35
C ASN A 316 22.10 -1.79 8.74
N ARG A 317 22.60 -3.01 8.49
CA ARG A 317 23.90 -3.29 7.84
C ARG A 317 24.06 -2.65 6.46
N LEU A 318 22.96 -2.45 5.73
CA LEU A 318 22.95 -1.83 4.42
C LEU A 318 23.07 -0.30 4.48
N HIS A 319 23.05 0.30 5.67
CA HIS A 319 23.14 1.74 5.87
C HIS A 319 24.51 2.28 5.45
N THR A 320 24.53 3.27 4.57
CA THR A 320 25.73 3.82 3.92
C THR A 320 26.82 4.27 4.90
N LEU A 321 26.46 4.87 6.04
CA LEU A 321 27.43 5.30 7.05
C LEU A 321 28.07 4.15 7.86
N TRP A 322 27.43 2.98 7.91
CA TRP A 322 27.85 1.84 8.76
C TRP A 322 28.37 0.64 7.95
N ARG A 323 28.36 0.73 6.62
CA ARG A 323 28.84 -0.29 5.67
C ARG A 323 30.33 -0.70 5.79
N PRO A 324 31.32 0.15 6.13
CA PRO A 324 32.72 -0.20 5.90
C PRO A 324 33.38 -1.24 6.84
N GLY A 325 32.66 -1.91 7.76
CA GLY A 325 33.26 -2.81 8.78
C GLY A 325 32.56 -4.17 8.98
N SER A 326 31.86 -4.68 7.96
CA SER A 326 30.71 -5.59 8.11
C SER A 326 30.99 -7.08 8.43
N PHE A 327 31.96 -7.43 9.26
CA PHE A 327 32.00 -8.78 9.88
C PHE A 327 31.99 -8.75 11.41
N THR A 328 32.39 -7.64 12.02
CA THR A 328 32.35 -7.42 13.48
C THR A 328 31.19 -6.52 13.92
N TRP A 329 30.33 -6.08 12.99
CA TRP A 329 29.18 -5.25 13.30
C TRP A 329 28.14 -6.05 14.10
N PRO A 330 27.65 -5.56 15.26
CA PRO A 330 26.67 -6.27 16.07
C PRO A 330 25.40 -6.64 15.29
N GLY A 331 24.98 -5.82 14.34
CA GLY A 331 23.83 -6.13 13.47
C GLY A 331 24.00 -7.41 12.67
N ASN A 332 25.21 -7.81 12.28
CA ASN A 332 25.44 -9.07 11.57
C ASN A 332 25.43 -10.30 12.50
N GLN A 333 25.63 -10.09 13.80
CA GLN A 333 25.55 -11.16 14.82
C GLN A 333 24.17 -11.31 15.45
N ILE A 334 23.26 -10.37 15.17
CA ILE A 334 21.94 -10.27 15.80
C ILE A 334 20.83 -10.44 14.77
N ALA A 335 21.05 -10.04 13.50
CA ALA A 335 20.11 -10.27 12.42
C ALA A 335 19.64 -11.74 12.37
N PRO A 336 18.41 -12.00 11.91
CA PRO A 336 17.89 -13.35 11.77
C PRO A 336 18.86 -14.22 10.97
N LEU A 337 18.87 -15.54 11.22
CA LEU A 337 19.80 -16.47 10.56
C LEU A 337 19.75 -16.36 9.02
N SER A 338 18.57 -16.05 8.47
CA SER A 338 18.38 -15.80 7.03
C SER A 338 19.12 -14.58 6.49
N GLU A 339 19.43 -13.61 7.34
CA GLU A 339 20.18 -12.41 6.97
C GLU A 339 21.68 -12.54 7.24
N ARG A 340 22.16 -13.60 7.90
CA ARG A 340 23.59 -13.78 8.19
C ARG A 340 24.38 -14.41 7.04
N THR A 341 23.69 -15.00 6.09
CA THR A 341 24.21 -15.49 4.80
C THR A 341 24.09 -14.39 3.75
#